data_AF-A0A7R8X9I9-F1
#
_entry.id   AF-A0A7R8X9I9-F1
#
_cell.length_a   1.000
_cell.length_b   1.000
_cell.length_c   1.000
_cell.angle_alpha   90.00
_cell.angle_beta   90.00
_cell.angle_gamma   90.00
#
_symmetry.space_group_name_H-M   'P 1'
#
loop_
_entity.id
_entity.type
_entity.pdbx_description
1 polymer ?
#
loop_
_entity_poly.entity_id
_entity_poly.type
_entity_poly.pdbx_seq_one_letter_code
_entity_poly.pdbx_strand_id
1 'polypeptide(L)' 'MHPQMKAVERGRNAVLMCLAEGDPSPEITWFKDSLPVSLADTRYSISPPGWYLHAHRCRL' A
#
# COMPACT_ATOMS: atom_id res chain seq x y z
N MET A 1 -2.25 5.45 14.01
CA MET A 1 -1.21 4.43 13.78
C MET A 1 -0.52 4.73 12.46
N HIS A 2 0.78 4.53 12.33
CA HIS A 2 1.55 4.76 11.09
C HIS A 2 1.89 3.42 10.42
N PRO A 3 2.03 3.37 9.08
CA PRO A 3 2.42 2.14 8.39
C PRO A 3 3.78 1.66 8.91
N GLN A 4 3.90 0.35 9.15
CA GLN A 4 5.13 -0.26 9.63
C GLN A 4 6.03 -0.72 8.46
N MET A 5 7.34 -0.65 8.67
CA MET A 5 8.31 -1.18 7.71
C MET A 5 8.18 -2.70 7.63
N LYS A 6 8.13 -3.24 6.41
CA LYS A 6 7.99 -4.67 6.15
C LYS A 6 9.10 -5.14 5.20
N ALA A 7 9.98 -6.01 5.71
CA ALA A 7 10.97 -6.69 4.89
C ALA A 7 10.31 -7.87 4.15
N VAL A 8 10.52 -7.96 2.83
CA VAL A 8 9.94 -8.99 1.98
C VAL A 8 11.00 -9.51 1.03
N GLU A 9 11.06 -10.83 0.85
CA GLU A 9 11.97 -11.44 -0.11
C GLU A 9 11.68 -10.93 -1.53
N ARG A 10 12.75 -10.73 -2.31
CA ARG A 10 12.64 -10.32 -3.70
C ARG A 10 11.77 -11.30 -4.49
N GLY A 11 10.87 -10.76 -5.30
CA GLY A 11 9.95 -11.51 -6.15
C GLY A 11 8.68 -12.00 -5.45
N ARG A 12 8.58 -11.89 -4.12
CA ARG A 12 7.37 -12.23 -3.37
C ARG A 12 6.36 -11.08 -3.40
N ASN A 13 5.14 -11.38 -2.95
CA ASN A 13 4.10 -10.40 -2.77
C ASN A 13 4.17 -9.84 -1.34
N ALA A 14 3.77 -8.59 -1.19
CA ALA A 14 3.66 -7.90 0.09
C ALA A 14 2.26 -7.32 0.26
N VAL A 15 1.85 -7.19 1.51
CA VAL A 15 0.68 -6.40 1.91
C VAL A 15 1.15 -5.37 2.91
N LEU A 16 0.92 -4.11 2.59
CA LEU A 16 1.15 -2.96 3.45
C LEU A 16 -0.20 -2.52 4.02
N MET A 17 -0.22 -2.23 5.31
CA MET A 17 -1.44 -1.88 6.03
C MET A 17 -1.30 -0.47 6.61
N CYS A 18 -2.30 0.35 6.38
CA CYS A 18 -2.45 1.67 6.99
C CYS A 18 -3.84 1.75 7.63
N LEU A 19 -3.88 1.61 8.96
CA LEU A 19 -5.08 1.82 9.74
C LEU A 19 -5.09 3.27 10.23
N ALA A 20 -6.01 4.06 9.67
CA ALA A 20 -6.29 5.41 10.08
C ALA A 20 -7.75 5.53 10.48
N GLU A 21 -8.00 6.24 11.56
CA GLU A 21 -9.32 6.46 12.12
C GLU A 21 -9.59 7.97 12.16
N GLY A 22 -10.82 8.36 11.90
CA GLY A 22 -11.25 9.76 11.84
C GLY A 22 -12.75 9.85 11.58
N ASP A 23 -13.32 11.00 11.92
CA ASP A 23 -14.71 11.36 11.59
C ASP A 23 -14.69 12.71 10.86
N PRO A 24 -14.96 12.76 9.54
CA PRO A 24 -15.36 11.64 8.67
C PRO A 24 -14.22 10.64 8.43
N SER A 25 -14.58 9.42 8.01
CA SER A 25 -13.62 8.34 7.70
C SER A 25 -12.53 8.83 6.74
N PRO A 26 -11.24 8.63 7.05
CA PRO A 26 -10.15 9.13 6.22
C PRO A 26 -10.05 8.36 4.90
N GLU A 27 -9.64 9.07 3.85
CA GLU A 27 -9.23 8.47 2.58
C GLU A 27 -7.73 8.17 2.61
N ILE A 28 -7.34 6.96 2.20
CA ILE A 28 -5.93 6.53 2.20
C ILE A 28 -5.36 6.53 0.80
N THR A 29 -4.25 7.26 0.64
CA THR A 29 -3.46 7.31 -0.59
C THR A 29 -2.06 6.76 -0.35
N TRP A 30 -1.55 6.03 -1.32
CA TRP A 30 -0.26 5.35 -1.23
C TRP A 30 0.76 5.97 -2.19
N PHE A 31 1.99 6.09 -1.71
CA PHE A 31 3.12 6.63 -2.47
C PHE A 31 4.29 5.65 -2.46
N LYS A 32 4.99 5.58 -3.59
CA LYS A 32 6.30 4.92 -3.73
C LYS A 32 7.29 5.95 -4.25
N ASP A 33 8.41 6.13 -3.55
CA ASP A 33 9.47 7.07 -3.93
C ASP A 33 8.94 8.49 -4.19
N SER A 34 8.03 8.94 -3.32
CA SER A 34 7.33 10.24 -3.42
C SER A 34 6.37 10.39 -4.61
N LEU A 35 6.14 9.33 -5.39
CA LEU A 35 5.17 9.30 -6.49
C LEU A 35 3.90 8.53 -6.08
N PRO A 36 2.71 8.93 -6.53
CA PRO A 36 1.48 8.19 -6.27
C PRO A 36 1.57 6.78 -6.85
N VAL A 37 1.10 5.80 -6.09
CA VAL A 37 0.96 4.44 -6.62
C VAL A 37 -0.10 4.44 -7.71
N SER A 38 0.30 4.11 -8.94
CA SER A 38 -0.63 3.99 -10.06
C SER A 38 -1.33 2.64 -10.05
N LEU A 39 -2.66 2.66 -9.97
CA LEU A 39 -3.50 1.46 -10.09
C LEU A 39 -3.57 0.89 -11.52
N ALA A 40 -3.02 1.60 -12.51
CA ALA A 40 -2.79 1.04 -13.85
C ALA A 40 -1.63 0.03 -13.88
N ASP A 41 -0.73 0.08 -12.88
CA ASP A 41 0.35 -0.89 -12.74
C ASP A 41 -0.18 -2.15 -12.05
N THR A 42 -0.21 -3.27 -12.78
CA THR A 42 -0.61 -4.61 -12.28
C THR A 42 0.19 -5.09 -11.06
N ARG A 43 1.31 -4.43 -10.72
CA ARG A 43 2.05 -4.71 -9.50
C ARG A 43 1.35 -4.22 -8.24
N TYR A 44 0.35 -3.36 -8.33
CA TYR A 44 -0.32 -2.79 -7.17
C TYR A 44 -1.83 -2.98 -7.25
N SER A 45 -2.44 -3.34 -6.12
CA SER A 45 -3.89 -3.31 -5.95
C SER A 45 -4.24 -2.80 -4.55
N ILE A 46 -5.33 -2.06 -4.45
CA ILE A 46 -5.78 -1.45 -3.19
C ILE A 46 -7.15 -2.03 -2.84
N SER A 47 -7.31 -2.53 -1.62
CA SER A 47 -8.63 -2.96 -1.14
C SER A 47 -9.43 -1.74 -0.65
N PRO A 48 -10.72 -1.58 -1.00
CA PRO A 48 -11.57 -0.55 -0.40
C PRO A 48 -11.68 -0.76 1.12
N PRO A 49 -11.57 0.28 1.98
CA PRO A 49 -11.54 1.73 1.72
C PRO A 49 -10.13 2.36 1.53
N GLY A 50 -9.10 1.56 1.24
CA GLY A 50 -7.73 2.04 1.01
C GLY A 50 -6.69 1.51 2.01
N TRP A 51 -7.12 0.79 3.04
CA TRP A 51 -6.27 0.37 4.16
C TRP A 51 -5.20 -0.65 3.81
N TYR A 52 -5.42 -1.46 2.78
CA TYR A 52 -4.45 -2.46 2.33
C TYR A 52 -3.97 -2.17 0.92
N LEU A 53 -2.66 -2.04 0.78
CA LEU A 53 -1.97 -2.03 -0.50
C LEU A 53 -1.30 -3.39 -0.69
N HIS A 54 -1.74 -4.11 -1.73
CA HIS A 54 -1.13 -5.34 -2.20
C HIS A 54 -0.09 -4.97 -3.25
N ALA A 55 1.18 -5.29 -2.98
CA ALA A 55 2.28 -5.18 -3.92
C ALA A 55 2.67 -6.57 -4.40
N HIS A 56 2.74 -6.76 -5.71
CA HIS A 56 3.08 -8.02 -6.36
C HIS A 56 4.47 -7.95 -6.98
N ARG A 57 5.22 -9.06 -6.87
CA ARG A 57 6.57 -9.17 -7.42
C ARG A 57 7.49 -8.05 -6.90
N CYS A 58 7.58 -7.89 -5.58
CA CYS A 58 8.41 -6.88 -4.92
C CYS A 58 9.86 -6.96 -5.40
N ARG A 59 10.39 -5.84 -5.85
CA ARG A 59 11.77 -5.68 -6.32
C ARG A 59 12.33 -4.41 -5.69
N LEU A 60 13.66 -4.35 -5.57
CA LEU A 60 14.40 -3.14 -5.23
C LEU A 60 14.11 -2.04 -6.26
#